data_AF-A0A2D5BNJ1-F1
#
_entry.id   AF-A0A2D5BNJ1-F1
#
_cell.length_a   1.000
_cell.length_b   1.000
_cell.length_c   1.000
_cell.angle_alpha   90.00
_cell.angle_beta   90.00
_cell.angle_gamma   90.00
#
_symmetry.space_group_name_H-M   'P 1'
#
loop_
_entity.id
_entity.type
_entity.pdbx_description
1 polymer ?
#
loop_
_entity_poly.entity_id
_entity_poly.type
_entity_poly.pdbx_seq_one_letter_code
_entity_poly.pdbx_strand_id
1 'polypeptide(L)'
;MFDWFKNTAPAASEGMNNMTSEFGHMLDAGRHCFDVAANALLGGTDPAVIRKDLFLTDQSINEAEQNVRRHLVVHVSVHGAASLPACLILMTVVKDAERIGDYAKNVFDLTPRAAAVRSDATAHKDLIDLKDAVSAALSRTRKAFDSQDEGEARALVREMNAME
;
A
#
# COMPACT_ATOMS: atom_id res chain seq x y z
N MET A 1 -3.26 18.96 12.43
CA MET A 1 -4.50 18.18 12.68
C MET A 1 -4.24 16.68 12.52
N PHE A 2 -3.34 16.15 13.34
CA PHE A 2 -3.30 14.77 13.86
C PHE A 2 -2.87 14.85 15.34
N ASP A 3 -3.22 15.95 16.02
CA ASP A 3 -2.79 16.24 17.40
C ASP A 3 -3.36 15.26 18.43
N TRP A 4 -4.32 14.43 18.02
CA TRP A 4 -4.88 13.39 18.86
C TRP A 4 -3.95 12.16 19.02
N PHE A 5 -3.05 11.88 18.06
CA PHE A 5 -2.02 10.83 18.25
C PHE A 5 -1.04 11.18 19.37
N LYS A 6 -0.76 12.49 19.53
CA LYS A 6 0.26 13.01 20.45
C LYS A 6 -0.25 13.26 21.88
N ASN A 7 -1.56 13.20 22.11
CA ASN A 7 -2.18 13.50 23.41
C ASN A 7 -2.45 12.25 24.27
N THR A 8 -1.68 11.19 24.04
CA THR A 8 -1.78 9.93 24.81
C THR A 8 -0.53 9.73 25.67
N ALA A 9 -0.63 8.92 26.72
CA ALA A 9 0.51 8.62 27.60
C ALA A 9 1.73 8.12 26.79
N PRO A 10 2.98 8.33 27.24
CA PRO A 10 4.18 8.01 26.46
C PRO A 10 4.21 6.58 25.87
N ALA A 11 3.80 5.58 26.65
CA ALA A 11 3.69 4.18 26.20
C ALA A 11 2.60 3.96 25.13
N ALA A 12 1.50 4.72 25.19
CA ALA A 12 0.46 4.70 24.18
C ALA A 12 0.98 5.28 22.85
N SER A 13 1.75 6.36 22.94
CA SER A 13 2.36 7.01 21.77
C SER A 13 3.39 6.10 21.08
N GLU A 14 4.18 5.33 21.84
CA GLU A 14 5.19 4.41 21.30
C GLU A 14 4.59 3.23 20.53
N GLY A 15 3.59 2.54 21.11
CA GLY A 15 2.92 1.43 20.42
C GLY A 15 2.23 1.89 19.14
N MET A 16 1.71 3.11 19.14
CA MET A 16 1.06 3.71 17.98
C MET A 16 2.06 4.15 16.90
N ASN A 17 3.22 4.67 17.30
CA ASN A 17 4.33 4.98 16.39
C ASN A 17 4.85 3.71 15.69
N ASN A 18 4.93 2.59 16.41
CA ASN A 18 5.34 1.32 15.80
C ASN A 18 4.34 0.84 14.73
N MET A 19 3.03 0.86 15.04
CA MET A 19 2.00 0.46 14.07
C MET A 19 1.95 1.38 12.84
N THR A 20 2.15 2.69 13.03
CA THR A 20 2.20 3.64 11.91
C THR A 20 3.47 3.47 11.06
N SER A 21 4.61 3.14 11.67
CA SER A 21 5.83 2.77 10.94
C SER A 21 5.65 1.46 10.15
N GLU A 22 5.06 0.43 10.76
CA GLU A 22 4.74 -0.83 10.07
C GLU A 22 3.83 -0.58 8.87
N PHE A 23 2.78 0.24 9.03
CA PHE A 23 1.91 0.62 7.92
C PHE A 23 2.65 1.38 6.81
N GLY A 24 3.58 2.28 7.15
CA GLY A 24 4.46 2.92 6.18
C GLY A 24 5.25 1.91 5.33
N HIS A 25 5.85 0.90 5.98
CA HIS A 25 6.55 -0.18 5.28
C HIS A 25 5.60 -1.01 4.40
N MET A 26 4.35 -1.23 4.81
CA MET A 26 3.36 -1.92 3.98
C MET A 26 3.04 -1.15 2.69
N LEU A 27 2.98 0.18 2.74
CA LEU A 27 2.77 1.01 1.55
C LEU A 27 3.95 0.91 0.58
N ASP A 28 5.18 0.94 1.10
CA ASP A 28 6.40 0.78 0.28
C ASP A 28 6.47 -0.62 -0.36
N ALA A 29 6.18 -1.66 0.43
CA ALA A 29 6.14 -3.04 -0.04
C ALA A 29 5.03 -3.26 -1.09
N GLY A 30 3.84 -2.70 -0.87
CA GLY A 30 2.73 -2.78 -1.82
C GLY A 30 3.08 -2.12 -3.16
N ARG A 31 3.71 -0.93 -3.13
CA ARG A 31 4.22 -0.28 -4.34
C ARG A 31 5.26 -1.13 -5.06
N HIS A 32 6.21 -1.71 -4.31
CA HIS A 32 7.22 -2.60 -4.89
C HIS A 32 6.58 -3.81 -5.59
N CYS A 33 5.62 -4.48 -4.94
CA CYS A 33 4.86 -5.57 -5.55
C CYS A 33 4.20 -5.13 -6.86
N PHE A 34 3.51 -3.98 -6.86
CA PHE A 34 2.87 -3.44 -8.05
C PHE A 34 3.87 -3.16 -9.17
N ASP A 35 4.95 -2.44 -8.89
CA ASP A 35 5.97 -2.06 -9.89
C ASP A 35 6.61 -3.30 -10.52
N VAL A 36 6.97 -4.29 -9.70
CA VAL A 36 7.57 -5.54 -10.14
C VAL A 36 6.59 -6.34 -11.02
N ALA A 37 5.35 -6.51 -10.57
CA ALA A 37 4.31 -7.21 -11.33
C ALA A 37 4.00 -6.54 -12.67
N ALA A 38 3.80 -5.21 -12.65
CA ALA A 38 3.47 -4.43 -13.84
C ALA A 38 4.65 -4.41 -14.83
N ASN A 39 5.90 -4.33 -14.36
CA ASN A 39 7.08 -4.42 -15.22
C ASN A 39 7.24 -5.81 -15.86
N ALA A 40 6.91 -6.90 -15.17
CA ALA A 40 6.91 -8.22 -15.81
C ALA A 40 5.80 -8.35 -16.85
N LEU A 41 4.63 -7.74 -16.63
CA LEU A 41 3.54 -7.76 -17.61
C LEU A 41 3.84 -6.86 -18.82
N LEU A 42 4.33 -5.64 -18.61
CA LEU A 42 4.42 -4.60 -19.64
C LEU A 42 5.85 -4.34 -20.15
N GLY A 43 6.87 -4.47 -19.29
CA GLY A 43 8.25 -4.06 -19.56
C GLY A 43 9.20 -5.17 -20.02
N GLY A 44 8.77 -6.44 -20.00
CA GLY A 44 9.57 -7.56 -20.50
C GLY A 44 10.53 -8.19 -19.50
N THR A 45 10.48 -7.80 -18.23
CA THR A 45 11.19 -8.50 -17.16
C THR A 45 10.75 -9.96 -17.10
N ASP A 46 11.70 -10.90 -16.97
CA ASP A 46 11.41 -12.32 -16.85
C ASP A 46 10.57 -12.60 -15.58
N PRO A 47 9.32 -13.09 -15.70
CA PRO A 47 8.48 -13.41 -14.57
C PRO A 47 9.11 -14.43 -13.60
N ALA A 48 9.96 -15.34 -14.08
CA ALA A 48 10.60 -16.34 -13.24
C ALA A 48 11.61 -15.71 -12.25
N VAL A 49 12.28 -14.63 -12.67
CA VAL A 49 13.27 -13.92 -11.85
C VAL A 49 12.59 -13.19 -10.69
N ILE A 50 11.45 -12.56 -10.95
CA ILE A 50 10.78 -11.69 -9.97
C ILE A 50 9.73 -12.41 -9.12
N ARG A 51 9.25 -13.59 -9.53
CA ARG A 51 8.19 -14.33 -8.83
C ARG A 51 8.50 -14.51 -7.35
N LYS A 52 9.71 -14.96 -7.03
CA LYS A 52 10.07 -15.25 -5.63
C LYS A 52 9.99 -13.98 -4.78
N ASP A 53 10.54 -12.88 -5.28
CA ASP A 53 10.57 -11.59 -4.60
C ASP A 53 9.15 -11.01 -4.38
N LEU A 54 8.31 -11.05 -5.42
CA LEU A 54 6.92 -10.62 -5.35
C LEU A 54 6.14 -11.38 -4.27
N PHE A 55 6.21 -12.72 -4.28
CA PHE A 55 5.44 -13.54 -3.34
C PHE A 55 5.95 -13.45 -1.90
N LEU A 56 7.26 -13.28 -1.69
CA LEU A 56 7.82 -13.05 -0.36
C LEU A 56 7.44 -11.66 0.17
N THR A 57 7.43 -10.64 -0.69
CA THR A 57 7.03 -9.29 -0.31
C THR A 57 5.55 -9.27 0.06
N ASP A 58 4.68 -9.86 -0.75
CA ASP A 58 3.25 -10.02 -0.45
C ASP A 58 3.00 -10.78 0.86
N GLN A 59 3.73 -11.87 1.11
CA GLN A 59 3.67 -12.59 2.37
C GLN A 59 4.05 -11.69 3.56
N SER A 60 5.10 -10.87 3.42
CA SER A 60 5.50 -9.94 4.47
C SER A 60 4.44 -8.87 4.76
N ILE A 61 3.69 -8.43 3.73
CA ILE A 61 2.56 -7.51 3.90
C ILE A 61 1.43 -8.19 4.69
N ASN A 62 1.11 -9.45 4.39
CA ASN A 62 0.11 -10.23 5.12
C ASN A 62 0.48 -10.42 6.60
N GLU A 63 1.75 -10.70 6.87
CA GLU A 63 2.26 -10.82 8.24
C GLU A 63 2.20 -9.49 9.00
N ALA A 64 2.58 -8.39 8.33
CA ALA A 64 2.48 -7.04 8.88
C ALA A 64 1.02 -6.66 9.19
N GLU A 65 0.07 -6.97 8.30
CA GLU A 65 -1.37 -6.75 8.54
C GLU A 65 -1.84 -7.41 9.84
N GLN A 66 -1.49 -8.68 10.02
CA GLN A 66 -1.87 -9.43 11.22
C GLN A 66 -1.21 -8.87 12.47
N ASN A 67 0.06 -8.44 12.38
CA ASN A 67 0.79 -7.87 13.50
C ASN A 67 0.21 -6.53 13.91
N VAL A 68 -0.05 -5.63 12.97
CA VAL A 68 -0.72 -4.35 13.24
C VAL A 68 -2.07 -4.58 13.90
N ARG A 69 -2.88 -5.54 13.42
CA ARG A 69 -4.17 -5.88 14.06
C ARG A 69 -4.02 -6.36 15.49
N ARG A 70 -3.04 -7.22 15.78
CA ARG A 70 -2.75 -7.67 17.16
C ARG A 70 -2.34 -6.49 18.04
N HIS A 71 -1.42 -5.65 17.55
CA HIS A 71 -0.96 -4.47 18.27
C HIS A 71 -2.10 -3.47 18.55
N LEU A 72 -3.02 -3.30 17.61
CA LEU A 72 -4.20 -2.45 17.78
C LEU A 72 -5.10 -2.94 18.92
N VAL A 73 -5.40 -4.24 18.97
CA VAL A 73 -6.23 -4.84 20.04
C VAL A 73 -5.56 -4.69 21.41
N VAL A 74 -4.24 -4.92 21.49
CA VAL A 74 -3.46 -4.73 22.72
C VAL A 74 -3.48 -3.26 23.14
N HIS A 75 -3.27 -2.34 22.19
CA HIS A 75 -3.23 -0.91 22.46
C HIS A 75 -4.56 -0.42 23.05
N VAL A 76 -5.70 -0.78 22.45
CA VAL A 76 -7.04 -0.41 22.95
C VAL A 76 -7.32 -1.05 24.32
N SER A 77 -6.90 -2.30 24.53
CA SER A 77 -7.11 -3.00 25.81
C SER A 77 -6.35 -2.36 26.97
N VAL A 78 -5.14 -1.84 26.71
CA VAL A 78 -4.28 -1.23 27.74
C VAL A 78 -4.61 0.24 27.98
N HIS A 79 -4.91 1.00 26.91
CA HIS A 79 -5.05 2.46 26.97
C HIS A 79 -6.52 2.94 26.94
N GLY A 80 -7.47 2.02 26.80
CA GLY A 80 -8.90 2.30 26.83
C GLY A 80 -9.45 2.82 25.50
N ALA A 81 -10.76 3.09 25.48
CA ALA A 81 -11.50 3.45 24.27
C ALA A 81 -11.14 4.83 23.67
N ALA A 82 -10.32 5.63 24.37
CA ALA A 82 -9.94 6.96 23.92
C ALA A 82 -9.11 6.98 22.62
N SER A 83 -8.49 5.85 22.24
CA SER A 83 -7.78 5.67 20.96
C SER A 83 -8.55 4.82 19.94
N LEU A 84 -9.75 4.33 20.29
CA LEU A 84 -10.50 3.38 19.47
C LEU A 84 -10.81 3.88 18.05
N PRO A 85 -11.26 5.13 17.82
CA PRO A 85 -11.56 5.56 16.45
C PRO A 85 -10.31 5.59 15.54
N ALA A 86 -9.13 5.95 16.06
CA ALA A 86 -7.87 5.95 15.30
C ALA A 86 -7.45 4.52 14.99
N CYS A 87 -7.59 3.61 15.97
CA CYS A 87 -7.35 2.19 15.79
C CYS A 87 -8.26 1.57 14.72
N LEU A 88 -9.54 1.96 14.67
CA LEU A 88 -10.47 1.48 13.64
C LEU A 88 -10.10 1.99 12.25
N ILE A 89 -9.73 3.26 12.11
CA ILE A 89 -9.25 3.82 10.84
C ILE A 89 -7.96 3.11 10.40
N LEU A 90 -7.01 2.91 11.31
CA LEU A 90 -5.77 2.20 10.98
C LEU A 90 -6.08 0.76 10.54
N MET A 91 -6.99 0.08 11.21
CA MET A 91 -7.41 -1.27 10.82
C MET A 91 -7.99 -1.33 9.40
N THR A 92 -8.73 -0.32 8.96
CA THR A 92 -9.28 -0.30 7.60
C THR A 92 -8.19 -0.08 6.57
N VAL A 93 -7.32 0.91 6.77
CA VAL A 93 -6.30 1.25 5.75
C VAL A 93 -5.17 0.22 5.66
N VAL A 94 -4.84 -0.47 6.75
CA VAL A 94 -3.87 -1.57 6.76
C VAL A 94 -4.34 -2.71 5.85
N LYS A 95 -5.64 -3.03 5.88
CA LYS A 95 -6.24 -3.99 4.95
C LYS A 95 -6.15 -3.48 3.51
N ASP A 96 -6.39 -2.20 3.27
CA ASP A 96 -6.27 -1.63 1.92
C ASP A 96 -4.84 -1.73 1.38
N ALA A 97 -3.81 -1.58 2.24
CA ALA A 97 -2.42 -1.82 1.86
C ALA A 97 -2.13 -3.30 1.55
N GLU A 98 -2.71 -4.23 2.29
CA GLU A 98 -2.64 -5.67 1.98
C GLU A 98 -3.24 -5.98 0.61
N ARG A 99 -4.40 -5.40 0.29
CA ARG A 99 -5.04 -5.58 -1.01
C ARG A 99 -4.19 -5.11 -2.19
N ILE A 100 -3.30 -4.13 -2.01
CA ILE A 100 -2.37 -3.72 -3.08
C ILE A 100 -1.44 -4.87 -3.46
N GLY A 101 -0.95 -5.65 -2.49
CA GLY A 101 -0.15 -6.86 -2.73
C GLY A 101 -0.92 -7.93 -3.51
N ASP A 102 -2.16 -8.19 -3.08
CA ASP A 102 -3.08 -9.10 -3.77
C ASP A 102 -3.35 -8.67 -5.22
N TYR A 103 -3.62 -7.38 -5.45
CA TYR A 103 -3.81 -6.86 -6.79
C TYR A 103 -2.55 -6.95 -7.65
N ALA A 104 -1.36 -6.75 -7.06
CA ALA A 104 -0.11 -6.94 -7.76
C ALA A 104 0.10 -8.40 -8.19
N LYS A 105 -0.23 -9.38 -7.34
CA LYS A 105 -0.23 -10.81 -7.74
C LYS A 105 -1.20 -11.07 -8.90
N ASN A 106 -2.40 -10.49 -8.85
CA ASN A 106 -3.36 -10.62 -9.95
C ASN A 106 -2.83 -10.05 -11.27
N VAL A 107 -2.13 -8.90 -11.24
CA VAL A 107 -1.45 -8.34 -12.42
C VAL A 107 -0.34 -9.29 -12.90
N PHE A 108 0.45 -9.82 -11.98
CA PHE A 108 1.53 -10.76 -12.30
C PHE A 108 1.02 -12.07 -12.91
N ASP A 109 -0.15 -12.57 -12.50
CA ASP A 109 -0.77 -13.78 -13.05
C ASP A 109 -1.20 -13.61 -14.52
N LEU A 110 -1.26 -12.37 -15.03
CA LEU A 110 -1.47 -12.09 -16.44
C LEU A 110 -0.20 -12.21 -17.30
N THR A 111 0.99 -12.34 -16.69
CA THR A 111 2.28 -12.42 -17.41
C THR A 111 2.36 -13.51 -18.49
N PRO A 112 1.70 -14.69 -18.39
CA PRO A 112 1.68 -15.65 -19.50
C PRO A 112 1.04 -15.11 -20.79
N ARG A 113 0.24 -14.03 -20.68
CA ARG A 113 -0.40 -13.32 -21.80
C ARG A 113 0.33 -12.04 -22.21
N ALA A 114 1.52 -11.77 -21.66
CA ALA A 114 2.25 -10.53 -21.90
C ALA A 114 2.48 -10.23 -23.40
N ALA A 115 2.76 -11.25 -24.22
CA ALA A 115 2.92 -11.05 -25.67
C ALA A 115 1.66 -10.50 -26.35
N ALA A 116 0.47 -10.94 -25.92
CA ALA A 116 -0.80 -10.44 -26.43
C ALA A 116 -1.14 -9.05 -25.88
N VAL A 117 -0.81 -8.78 -24.62
CA VAL A 117 -0.98 -7.43 -24.02
C VAL A 117 -0.12 -6.39 -24.74
N ARG A 118 1.07 -6.78 -25.19
CA ARG A 118 2.03 -5.89 -25.85
C ARG A 118 1.88 -5.82 -27.37
N SER A 119 0.97 -6.57 -27.98
CA SER A 119 0.86 -6.64 -29.44
C SER A 119 0.19 -5.40 -30.06
N ASP A 120 -0.68 -4.73 -29.31
CA ASP A 120 -1.25 -3.44 -29.70
C ASP A 120 -0.41 -2.31 -29.10
N ALA A 121 0.31 -1.57 -29.94
CA ALA A 121 1.21 -0.51 -29.51
C ALA A 121 0.48 0.67 -28.82
N THR A 122 -0.76 0.95 -29.20
CA THR A 122 -1.54 2.05 -28.60
C THR A 122 -2.01 1.62 -27.22
N ALA A 123 -2.68 0.47 -27.12
CA ALA A 123 -3.15 -0.04 -25.84
C ALA A 123 -1.99 -0.34 -24.87
N HIS A 124 -0.86 -0.84 -25.38
CA HIS A 124 0.33 -1.08 -24.56
C HIS A 124 0.90 0.23 -23.98
N LYS A 125 0.94 1.30 -24.79
CA LYS A 125 1.35 2.62 -24.31
C LYS A 125 0.39 3.15 -23.24
N ASP A 126 -0.92 3.07 -23.46
CA ASP A 126 -1.91 3.53 -22.49
C ASP A 126 -1.79 2.78 -21.15
N LEU A 127 -1.48 1.47 -21.19
CA LEU A 127 -1.20 0.67 -19.99
C LEU A 127 0.10 1.06 -19.29
N ILE A 128 1.13 1.47 -20.03
CA ILE A 128 2.37 2.01 -19.44
C ILE A 128 2.09 3.35 -18.76
N ASP A 129 1.36 4.25 -19.42
CA ASP A 129 1.00 5.55 -18.86
C ASP A 129 0.15 5.38 -17.58
N LEU A 130 -0.82 4.44 -17.59
CA LEU A 130 -1.60 4.08 -16.41
C LEU A 130 -0.74 3.47 -15.30
N LYS A 131 0.18 2.55 -15.64
CA LYS A 131 1.12 1.98 -14.67
C LYS A 131 1.91 3.07 -13.97
N ASP A 132 2.47 4.01 -14.74
CA ASP A 132 3.33 5.05 -14.21
C ASP A 132 2.53 6.03 -13.33
N ALA A 133 1.28 6.34 -13.72
CA ALA A 133 0.36 7.12 -12.90
C ALA A 133 0.04 6.42 -11.57
N VAL A 134 -0.28 5.12 -11.59
CA VAL A 134 -0.58 4.34 -10.37
C VAL A 134 0.66 4.22 -9.47
N SER A 135 1.84 3.96 -10.02
CA SER A 135 3.10 3.91 -9.24
C SER A 135 3.41 5.25 -8.58
N ALA A 136 3.21 6.35 -9.31
CA ALA A 136 3.37 7.70 -8.77
C ALA A 136 2.35 8.01 -7.66
N ALA A 137 1.10 7.58 -7.83
CA ALA A 137 0.06 7.73 -6.82
C ALA A 137 0.40 6.96 -5.54
N LEU A 138 0.84 5.70 -5.63
CA LEU A 138 1.27 4.91 -4.48
C LEU A 138 2.44 5.58 -3.71
N SER A 139 3.41 6.12 -4.45
CA SER A 139 4.53 6.89 -3.88
C SER A 139 4.03 8.17 -3.16
N ARG A 140 3.09 8.88 -3.75
CA ARG A 140 2.49 10.08 -3.15
C ARG A 140 1.63 9.77 -1.93
N THR A 141 0.93 8.64 -1.91
CA THR A 141 0.21 8.13 -0.74
C THR A 141 1.17 7.92 0.43
N ARG A 142 2.31 7.24 0.19
CA ARG A 142 3.36 7.04 1.20
C ARG A 142 3.87 8.38 1.76
N LYS A 143 4.14 9.34 0.87
CA LYS A 143 4.63 10.68 1.25
C LYS A 143 3.59 11.46 2.05
N ALA A 144 2.34 11.50 1.60
CA ALA A 144 1.25 12.20 2.28
C ALA A 144 0.98 11.61 3.66
N PHE A 145 1.12 10.29 3.81
CA PHE A 145 1.04 9.61 5.10
C PHE A 145 2.17 10.04 6.05
N ASP A 146 3.43 10.06 5.60
CA ASP A 146 4.58 10.50 6.42
C ASP A 146 4.48 11.95 6.87
N SER A 147 4.17 12.85 5.92
CA SER A 147 4.09 14.28 6.20
C SER A 147 2.78 14.68 6.85
N GLN A 148 1.83 13.73 6.99
CA GLN A 148 0.48 13.99 7.48
C GLN A 148 -0.20 15.15 6.73
N ASP A 149 0.05 15.23 5.42
CA ASP A 149 -0.41 16.33 4.57
C ASP A 149 -1.81 16.02 4.02
N GLU A 150 -2.82 16.56 4.71
CA GLU A 150 -4.22 16.42 4.32
C GLU A 150 -4.52 17.06 2.94
N GLY A 151 -3.83 18.15 2.61
CA GLY A 151 -4.02 18.85 1.33
C GLY A 151 -3.57 17.97 0.16
N GLU A 152 -2.39 17.38 0.28
CA GLU A 152 -1.85 16.42 -0.69
C GLU A 152 -2.73 15.18 -0.78
N ALA A 153 -3.15 14.60 0.35
CA ALA A 153 -4.03 13.42 0.35
C ALA A 153 -5.37 13.69 -0.36
N ARG A 154 -6.01 14.84 -0.09
CA ARG A 154 -7.26 15.23 -0.76
C ARG A 154 -7.07 15.51 -2.25
N ALA A 155 -5.93 16.10 -2.63
CA ALA A 155 -5.60 16.32 -4.03
C ALA A 155 -5.43 14.99 -4.77
N LEU A 156 -4.70 14.05 -4.18
CA LEU A 156 -4.48 12.72 -4.74
C LEU A 156 -5.78 11.93 -4.91
N VAL A 157 -6.68 11.94 -3.92
CA VAL A 157 -8.00 11.29 -4.04
C VAL A 157 -8.80 11.86 -5.21
N ARG A 158 -8.82 13.19 -5.39
CA ARG A 158 -9.53 13.81 -6.52
C ARG A 158 -8.92 13.43 -7.86
N GLU A 159 -7.59 13.40 -7.94
CA GLU A 159 -6.86 13.03 -9.15
C GLU A 159 -7.15 11.59 -9.56
N MET A 160 -7.07 10.64 -8.60
CA MET A 160 -7.33 9.22 -8.89
C MET A 160 -8.80 8.97 -9.26
N ASN A 161 -9.75 9.62 -8.60
CA ASN A 161 -11.17 9.51 -8.98
C ASN A 161 -11.49 10.09 -10.36
N ALA A 162 -10.64 10.96 -10.90
CA ALA A 162 -10.81 11.51 -12.25
C ALA A 162 -10.21 10.60 -13.35
N MET A 163 -9.49 9.54 -12.95
CA MET A 163 -8.95 8.53 -13.87
C MET A 163 -9.94 7.37 -14.12
N GLU A 164 -10.98 7.23 -13.28
CA GLU A 164 -12.10 6.28 -13.44
C GLU A 164 -13.11 6.75 -14.51
#